data_AF-A0A7Y2HKP7-F1
#
_entry.id   AF-A0A7Y2HKP7-F1
#
_cell.length_a   1.000
_cell.length_b   1.000
_cell.length_c   1.000
_cell.angle_alpha   90.00
_cell.angle_beta   90.00
_cell.angle_gamma   90.00
#
_symmetry.space_group_name_H-M   'P 1'
#
loop_
_entity.id
_entity.type
_entity.pdbx_description
1 polymer ?
#
loop_
_entity_poly.entity_id
_entity_poly.type
_entity_poly.pdbx_seq_one_letter_code
_entity_poly.pdbx_strand_id
1 'polypeptide(L)'
;MFGKVKKILGIEGVKIEIVTDEVLHLPSEVKEGVIKLTTKTPSTIESIHIRLVEKYSRGRAEDKLIDEYVLGDTILDEVLTIASDEIIEVPFILEFVNARSEMDQMAASNILLRGPVKIAKWIKKVSSMYRLEANAHVQGTKLQPHAEVLLKPKK
;
A
#
# COMPACT_ATOMS: atom_id res chain seq x y z
N MET A 1 0.07 21.84 -30.38
CA MET A 1 1.21 21.71 -29.43
C MET A 1 0.78 21.67 -27.96
N PHE A 2 -0.29 22.38 -27.55
CA PHE A 2 -0.78 22.42 -26.17
C PHE A 2 -1.10 21.05 -25.53
N GLY A 3 -1.67 20.10 -26.29
CA GLY A 3 -2.01 18.76 -25.78
C GLY A 3 -0.80 17.91 -25.35
N LYS A 4 0.34 18.05 -26.04
CA LYS A 4 1.58 17.32 -25.66
C LYS A 4 2.12 17.78 -24.32
N VAL A 5 2.00 19.07 -24.00
CA VAL A 5 2.42 19.65 -22.72
C VAL A 5 1.51 19.16 -21.58
N LYS A 6 0.20 19.12 -21.80
CA LYS A 6 -0.77 18.59 -20.82
C LYS A 6 -0.57 17.11 -20.51
N LYS A 7 -0.29 16.28 -21.53
CA LYS A 7 0.03 14.85 -21.35
C LYS A 7 1.30 14.64 -20.50
N ILE A 8 2.33 15.46 -20.71
CA ILE A 8 3.56 15.41 -19.90
C ILE A 8 3.30 15.78 -18.43
N LEU A 9 2.36 16.71 -18.20
CA LEU A 9 1.94 17.17 -16.86
C LEU A 9 0.95 16.23 -16.15
N GLY A 10 0.56 15.08 -16.73
CA GLY A 10 -0.28 14.08 -16.07
C GLY A 10 -1.75 14.44 -15.86
N ILE A 11 -2.19 15.63 -16.28
CA ILE A 11 -3.58 16.15 -16.13
C ILE A 11 -4.61 15.45 -17.05
N GLU A 12 -4.15 14.64 -18.01
CA GLU A 12 -4.98 13.81 -18.91
C GLU A 12 -4.53 12.33 -18.88
N GLY A 13 -3.87 11.91 -17.80
CA GLY A 13 -3.28 10.58 -17.66
C GLY A 13 -4.27 9.49 -17.28
N VAL A 14 -3.75 8.26 -17.21
CA VAL A 14 -4.44 7.09 -16.67
C VAL A 14 -4.80 7.37 -15.20
N LYS A 15 -6.01 7.03 -14.79
CA LYS A 15 -6.45 6.99 -13.40
C LYS A 15 -6.41 5.54 -12.93
N ILE A 16 -5.85 5.34 -11.74
CA ILE A 16 -5.79 4.04 -11.07
C ILE A 16 -6.66 4.08 -9.81
N GLU A 17 -7.38 2.98 -9.55
CA GLU A 17 -8.17 2.76 -8.35
C GLU A 17 -7.92 1.34 -7.85
N ILE A 18 -7.86 1.16 -6.53
CA ILE A 18 -7.71 -0.15 -5.89
C ILE A 18 -9.08 -0.57 -5.36
N VAL A 19 -9.59 -1.70 -5.84
CA VAL A 19 -10.84 -2.29 -5.37
C VAL A 19 -10.49 -3.55 -4.58
N THR A 20 -10.61 -3.46 -3.26
CA THR A 20 -10.38 -4.58 -2.34
C THR A 20 -11.26 -4.39 -1.12
N ASP A 21 -11.46 -5.46 -0.35
CA ASP A 21 -12.06 -5.35 0.98
C ASP A 21 -11.18 -4.48 1.90
N GLU A 22 -11.77 -3.63 2.74
CA GLU A 22 -10.98 -2.73 3.61
C GLU A 22 -10.42 -3.44 4.85
N VAL A 23 -10.74 -4.71 5.07
CA VAL A 23 -10.24 -5.49 6.19
C VAL A 23 -8.91 -6.15 5.82
N LEU A 24 -7.91 -5.94 6.67
CA LEU A 24 -6.66 -6.67 6.62
C LEU A 24 -6.68 -7.77 7.67
N HIS A 25 -6.79 -9.01 7.22
CA HIS A 25 -6.66 -10.19 8.07
C HIS A 25 -5.18 -10.41 8.38
N LEU A 26 -4.74 -9.96 9.54
CA LEU A 26 -3.35 -10.05 9.97
C LEU A 26 -2.80 -11.50 10.07
N PRO A 27 -3.59 -12.53 10.40
CA PRO A 27 -3.12 -13.92 10.32
C PRO A 27 -3.07 -14.46 8.88
N SER A 28 -3.68 -13.77 7.91
CA SER A 28 -3.58 -14.13 6.49
C SER A 28 -2.21 -13.69 5.97
N GLU A 29 -1.68 -14.44 5.01
CA GLU A 29 -0.46 -14.11 4.27
C GLU A 29 -0.79 -13.50 2.90
N VAL A 30 -2.07 -13.32 2.58
CA VAL A 30 -2.51 -12.92 1.24
C VAL A 30 -3.57 -11.82 1.31
N LYS A 31 -3.43 -10.82 0.44
CA LYS A 31 -4.40 -9.76 0.16
C LYS A 31 -4.74 -9.75 -1.32
N GLU A 32 -6.02 -9.90 -1.64
CA GLU A 32 -6.50 -9.96 -3.02
C GLU A 32 -7.32 -8.71 -3.36
N GLY A 33 -7.43 -8.42 -4.65
CA GLY A 33 -8.29 -7.35 -5.14
C GLY A 33 -8.17 -7.17 -6.64
N VAL A 34 -8.65 -6.02 -7.11
CA VAL A 34 -8.63 -5.62 -8.51
C VAL A 34 -8.08 -4.20 -8.61
N ILE A 35 -7.15 -3.99 -9.53
CA ILE A 35 -6.74 -2.66 -9.98
C ILE A 35 -7.65 -2.25 -11.13
N LYS A 36 -8.34 -1.12 -10.96
CA LYS A 36 -9.18 -0.53 -12.00
C LYS A 36 -8.44 0.63 -12.65
N LEU A 37 -8.26 0.54 -13.96
CA LEU A 37 -7.61 1.55 -14.79
C LEU A 37 -8.64 2.20 -15.70
N THR A 38 -8.60 3.54 -15.78
CA THR A 38 -9.42 4.31 -16.73
C THR A 38 -8.58 5.43 -17.33
N THR A 39 -8.94 5.88 -18.53
CA THR A 39 -8.22 7.01 -19.17
C THR A 39 -9.14 7.77 -20.11
N LYS A 40 -8.81 9.05 -20.35
CA LYS A 40 -9.43 9.88 -21.41
C LYS A 40 -8.63 9.90 -22.71
N THR A 41 -7.46 9.25 -22.73
CA THR A 41 -6.59 9.17 -23.90
C THR A 41 -5.93 7.81 -24.00
N PRO A 42 -5.79 7.24 -25.22
CA PRO A 42 -5.11 5.96 -25.40
C PRO A 42 -3.73 5.96 -24.75
N SER A 43 -3.47 4.96 -23.92
CA SER A 43 -2.28 4.87 -23.08
C SER A 43 -1.78 3.43 -22.96
N THR A 44 -0.48 3.29 -22.74
CA THR A 44 0.17 2.00 -22.52
C THR A 44 0.71 1.97 -21.10
N ILE A 45 0.29 0.98 -20.33
CA ILE A 45 0.78 0.68 -18.98
C ILE A 45 1.82 -0.44 -19.14
N GLU A 46 3.03 -0.20 -18.65
CA GLU A 46 4.13 -1.17 -18.73
C GLU A 46 4.18 -2.06 -17.49
N SER A 47 3.78 -1.55 -16.32
CA SER A 47 3.68 -2.34 -15.10
C SER A 47 2.80 -1.67 -14.05
N ILE A 48 2.38 -2.46 -13.05
CA ILE A 48 1.66 -1.98 -11.86
C ILE A 48 2.37 -2.56 -10.64
N HIS A 49 2.91 -1.70 -9.80
CA HIS A 49 3.57 -2.08 -8.55
C HIS A 49 2.61 -1.88 -7.39
N ILE A 50 2.29 -2.96 -6.68
CA ILE A 50 1.37 -2.99 -5.56
C ILE A 50 2.16 -3.30 -4.28
N ARG A 51 1.96 -2.52 -3.22
CA ARG A 51 2.67 -2.67 -1.95
C ARG A 51 1.73 -2.56 -0.76
N LEU A 52 1.89 -3.45 0.21
CA LEU A 52 1.27 -3.31 1.52
C LEU A 52 2.30 -2.72 2.49
N VAL A 53 1.96 -1.60 3.10
CA VAL A 53 2.83 -0.84 3.99
C VAL A 53 2.18 -0.68 5.36
N GLU A 54 2.93 -1.01 6.41
CA GLU A 54 2.61 -0.64 7.79
C GLU A 54 3.32 0.66 8.16
N LYS A 55 2.53 1.67 8.49
CA LYS A 55 3.00 2.89 9.13
C LYS A 55 2.90 2.75 10.63
N TYR A 56 4.03 2.53 11.26
CA TYR A 56 4.18 2.40 12.69
C TYR A 56 4.50 3.76 13.31
N SER A 57 3.71 4.19 14.30
CA SER A 57 3.95 5.44 15.03
C SER A 57 4.13 5.18 16.52
N ARG A 58 5.16 5.79 17.13
CA ARG A 58 5.41 5.82 18.59
C ARG A 58 5.69 7.23 19.09
N GLY A 59 5.38 7.53 20.34
CA GLY A 59 5.67 8.84 20.97
C GLY A 59 4.49 9.81 21.01
N ARG A 60 4.75 11.10 21.26
CA ARG A 60 3.74 12.17 21.48
C ARG A 60 4.19 13.48 20.86
N ALA A 61 3.28 14.19 20.21
CA ALA A 61 3.50 15.55 19.73
C ALA A 61 4.82 15.69 18.96
N GLU A 62 5.75 16.50 19.47
CA GLU A 62 7.07 16.76 18.91
C GLU A 62 8.03 15.54 18.96
N ASP A 63 7.81 14.60 19.87
CA ASP A 63 8.59 13.35 19.99
C ASP A 63 7.97 12.17 19.23
N LYS A 64 7.07 12.43 18.26
CA LYS A 64 6.45 11.36 17.47
C LYS A 64 7.43 10.83 16.43
N LEU A 65 7.79 9.55 16.56
CA LEU A 65 8.57 8.80 15.58
C LEU A 65 7.64 7.97 14.71
N ILE A 66 7.91 7.95 13.40
CA ILE A 66 7.12 7.25 12.39
C ILE A 66 8.08 6.41 11.56
N ASP A 67 7.86 5.11 11.58
CA ASP A 67 8.57 4.13 10.76
C ASP A 67 7.59 3.53 9.74
N GLU A 68 8.03 3.28 8.51
CA GLU A 68 7.22 2.61 7.47
C GLU A 68 7.88 1.28 7.10
N TYR A 69 7.10 0.20 7.13
CA TYR A 69 7.54 -1.15 6.85
C TYR A 69 6.75 -1.72 5.67
N VAL A 70 7.45 -2.16 4.62
CA VAL A 70 6.82 -2.90 3.53
C VAL A 70 6.60 -4.34 4.01
N LEU A 71 5.33 -4.74 4.10
CA LEU A 71 4.93 -6.08 4.53
C LEU A 71 4.92 -7.08 3.38
N GLY A 72 4.71 -6.58 2.16
CA GLY A 72 4.72 -7.36 0.94
C GLY A 72 4.59 -6.45 -0.26
N ASP A 73 5.13 -6.89 -1.38
CA ASP A 73 5.04 -6.22 -2.67
C ASP A 73 4.87 -7.22 -3.80
N THR A 74 4.22 -6.79 -4.87
CA THR A 74 4.12 -7.53 -6.12
C THR A 74 4.12 -6.58 -7.30
N ILE A 75 4.69 -7.05 -8.42
CA ILE A 75 4.74 -6.30 -9.67
C ILE A 75 3.97 -7.10 -10.72
N LEU A 76 2.95 -6.46 -11.29
CA LEU A 76 2.27 -6.94 -12.48
C LEU A 76 2.99 -6.33 -13.68
N ASP A 77 3.76 -7.13 -14.41
CA ASP A 77 4.66 -6.69 -15.50
C ASP A 77 4.09 -6.94 -16.91
N GLU A 78 2.80 -7.32 -16.99
CA GLU A 78 2.10 -7.41 -18.26
C GLU A 78 1.86 -6.02 -18.86
N VAL A 79 2.27 -5.85 -20.12
CA VAL A 79 2.04 -4.60 -20.86
C VAL A 79 0.58 -4.53 -21.31
N LEU A 80 -0.14 -3.53 -20.82
CA LEU A 80 -1.56 -3.30 -21.09
C LEU A 80 -1.74 -2.05 -21.96
N THR A 81 -2.61 -2.12 -22.96
CA THR A 81 -3.03 -0.95 -23.73
C THR A 81 -4.49 -0.66 -23.41
N ILE A 82 -4.77 0.59 -23.02
CA ILE A 82 -6.12 1.05 -22.68
C ILE A 82 -6.57 2.11 -23.67
N ALA A 83 -7.74 1.94 -24.27
CA ALA A 83 -8.37 2.92 -25.15
C ALA A 83 -9.01 4.07 -24.34
N SER A 84 -9.38 5.16 -25.03
CA SER A 84 -10.13 6.24 -24.38
C SER A 84 -11.47 5.72 -23.86
N ASP A 85 -11.80 6.09 -22.62
CA ASP A 85 -13.07 5.75 -21.95
C ASP A 85 -13.29 4.24 -21.72
N GLU A 86 -12.25 3.42 -21.95
CA GLU A 86 -12.21 2.02 -21.58
C GLU A 86 -11.89 1.87 -20.08
N ILE A 87 -12.39 0.77 -19.51
CA ILE A 87 -12.11 0.35 -18.14
C ILE A 87 -11.40 -1.00 -18.23
N ILE A 88 -10.17 -1.08 -17.70
CA ILE A 88 -9.45 -2.34 -17.54
C ILE A 88 -9.42 -2.71 -16.07
N GLU A 89 -9.72 -3.96 -15.78
CA GLU A 89 -9.69 -4.54 -14.44
C GLU A 89 -8.61 -5.62 -14.38
N VAL A 90 -7.60 -5.40 -13.56
CA VAL A 90 -6.45 -6.30 -13.40
C VAL A 90 -6.52 -6.92 -12.01
N PRO A 91 -6.87 -8.23 -11.88
CA PRO A 91 -6.86 -8.89 -10.58
C PRO A 91 -5.43 -9.00 -10.06
N PHE A 92 -5.27 -8.91 -8.75
CA PHE A 92 -3.99 -9.12 -8.09
C PHE A 92 -4.13 -10.00 -6.85
N ILE A 93 -3.04 -10.71 -6.56
CA ILE A 93 -2.81 -11.45 -5.33
C ILE A 93 -1.50 -10.92 -4.77
N LEU A 94 -1.55 -10.35 -3.58
CA LEU A 94 -0.39 -9.82 -2.88
C LEU A 94 -0.10 -10.71 -1.67
N GLU A 95 1.01 -11.42 -1.72
CA GLU A 95 1.56 -12.11 -0.55
C GLU A 95 2.22 -11.08 0.37
N PHE A 96 1.99 -11.20 1.67
CA PHE A 96 2.59 -10.33 2.67
C PHE A 96 2.88 -11.08 3.95
N VAL A 97 3.95 -10.68 4.62
CA VAL A 97 4.32 -11.19 5.93
C VAL A 97 3.83 -10.19 6.97
N ASN A 98 3.00 -10.66 7.89
CA ASN A 98 2.70 -9.88 9.07
C ASN A 98 3.96 -9.77 9.93
N ALA A 99 4.63 -8.62 9.85
CA ALA A 99 5.80 -8.28 10.64
C ALA A 99 5.43 -8.07 12.12
N ARG A 100 4.78 -9.04 12.77
CA ARG A 100 4.60 -9.05 14.24
C ARG A 100 5.93 -9.07 15.00
N SER A 101 7.08 -9.23 14.35
CA SER A 101 8.07 -10.11 14.95
C SER A 101 9.46 -9.55 15.23
N GLU A 102 9.75 -8.25 15.12
CA GLU A 102 10.94 -7.74 15.82
C GLU A 102 10.58 -7.32 17.25
N MET A 103 9.52 -6.53 17.45
CA MET A 103 9.15 -6.13 18.80
C MET A 103 8.48 -7.23 19.65
N ASP A 104 7.61 -8.09 19.08
CA ASP A 104 7.07 -9.22 19.86
C ASP A 104 8.16 -10.28 20.13
N GLN A 105 9.15 -10.48 19.25
CA GLN A 105 10.32 -11.33 19.54
C GLN A 105 11.24 -10.71 20.59
N MET A 106 11.46 -9.40 20.56
CA MET A 106 12.22 -8.68 21.61
C MET A 106 11.49 -8.72 22.97
N ALA A 107 10.16 -8.68 22.97
CA ALA A 107 9.35 -8.86 24.19
C ALA A 107 9.36 -10.32 24.68
N ALA A 108 9.32 -11.30 23.77
CA ALA A 108 9.32 -12.74 24.08
C ALA A 108 10.70 -13.27 24.53
N SER A 109 11.80 -12.68 24.05
CA SER A 109 13.17 -13.02 24.48
C SER A 109 13.49 -12.49 25.88
N ASN A 110 12.71 -11.56 26.42
CA ASN A 110 12.81 -11.09 27.81
C ASN A 110 11.99 -11.97 28.78
N ILE A 111 12.39 -13.25 28.89
CA ILE A 111 11.91 -14.21 29.90
C ILE A 111 12.09 -13.71 31.36
N LEU A 112 12.88 -12.65 31.58
CA LEU A 112 13.11 -12.02 32.89
C LEU A 112 11.98 -11.07 33.39
N LEU A 113 10.98 -10.74 32.58
CA LEU A 113 9.89 -9.81 32.97
C LEU A 113 8.61 -10.50 33.47
N ARG A 114 8.74 -11.63 34.17
CA ARG A 114 7.64 -12.36 34.85
C ARG A 114 7.11 -11.62 36.10
N GLY A 115 6.74 -10.36 35.97
CA GLY A 115 6.11 -9.55 37.01
C GLY A 115 4.74 -9.03 36.56
N PRO A 116 3.62 -9.35 37.23
CA PRO A 116 2.29 -9.25 36.61
C PRO A 116 1.61 -7.86 36.54
N VAL A 117 2.25 -6.69 36.78
CA VAL A 117 1.45 -5.46 37.06
C VAL A 117 1.85 -4.15 36.35
N LYS A 118 2.87 -4.06 35.47
CA LYS A 118 3.29 -2.73 34.92
C LYS A 118 3.56 -2.60 33.43
N ILE A 119 3.28 -3.60 32.60
CA ILE A 119 3.52 -3.51 31.14
C ILE A 119 2.36 -2.78 30.41
N ALA A 120 1.16 -2.75 31.03
CA ALA A 120 -0.05 -2.14 30.49
C ALA A 120 0.02 -0.60 30.29
N LYS A 121 1.07 0.08 30.75
CA LYS A 121 1.26 1.54 30.57
C LYS A 121 2.26 1.92 29.46
N TRP A 122 3.08 0.99 28.97
CA TRP A 122 4.14 1.29 27.99
C TRP A 122 3.70 1.16 26.52
N ILE A 123 2.61 0.44 26.26
CA ILE A 123 1.99 0.28 24.93
C ILE A 123 1.00 1.45 24.63
N LYS A 124 0.88 2.43 25.53
CA LYS A 124 -0.23 3.41 25.50
C LYS A 124 -0.23 4.41 24.34
N LYS A 125 0.76 4.41 23.43
CA LYS A 125 0.81 5.32 22.27
C LYS A 125 1.54 4.76 21.04
N VAL A 126 1.47 3.44 20.87
CA VAL A 126 1.84 2.82 19.60
C VAL A 126 0.59 2.70 18.74
N SER A 127 0.67 3.13 17.49
CA SER A 127 -0.41 2.93 16.52
C SER A 127 0.18 2.44 15.19
N SER A 128 -0.37 1.34 14.69
CA SER A 128 -0.08 0.84 13.35
C SER A 128 -1.24 1.22 12.41
N MET A 129 -0.91 1.80 11.28
CA MET A 129 -1.84 2.02 10.17
C MET A 129 -1.36 1.19 8.99
N TYR A 130 -2.28 0.49 8.34
CA TYR A 130 -1.97 -0.34 7.17
C TYR A 130 -2.51 0.33 5.93
N ARG A 131 -1.69 0.36 4.88
CA ARG A 131 -2.02 0.98 3.62
C ARG A 131 -1.65 0.07 2.47
N LEU A 132 -2.58 -0.12 1.55
CA LEU A 132 -2.31 -0.72 0.25
C LEU A 132 -2.06 0.40 -0.76
N GLU A 133 -0.94 0.33 -1.46
CA GLU A 133 -0.54 1.29 -2.48
C GLU A 133 -0.47 0.59 -3.83
N ALA A 134 -0.87 1.29 -4.89
CA ALA A 134 -0.66 0.85 -6.26
C ALA A 134 -0.09 2.01 -7.09
N ASN A 135 0.98 1.75 -7.81
CA ASN A 135 1.64 2.70 -8.69
C ASN A 135 1.73 2.09 -10.09
N ALA A 136 1.12 2.71 -11.10
CA ALA A 136 1.26 2.23 -12.47
C ALA A 136 2.42 2.95 -13.17
N HIS A 137 3.20 2.23 -13.95
CA HIS A 137 4.16 2.80 -14.89
C HIS A 137 3.49 2.98 -16.25
N VAL A 138 3.22 4.22 -16.63
CA VAL A 138 2.59 4.59 -17.90
C VAL A 138 3.65 5.15 -18.83
N GLN A 139 3.65 4.65 -20.06
CA GLN A 139 4.62 5.04 -21.06
C GLN A 139 4.43 6.52 -21.47
N GLY A 140 5.52 7.29 -21.45
CA GLY A 140 5.55 8.65 -21.97
C GLY A 140 4.89 9.72 -21.09
N THR A 141 4.57 9.43 -19.83
CA THR A 141 4.15 10.41 -18.83
C THR A 141 5.24 10.61 -17.77
N LYS A 142 5.37 11.83 -17.23
CA LYS A 142 6.30 12.09 -16.12
C LYS A 142 5.65 11.84 -14.76
N LEU A 143 4.36 12.16 -14.65
CA LEU A 143 3.59 11.88 -13.45
C LEU A 143 2.92 10.53 -13.60
N GLN A 144 3.35 9.59 -12.76
CA GLN A 144 2.81 8.24 -12.72
C GLN A 144 1.55 8.21 -11.83
N PRO A 145 0.49 7.52 -12.25
CA PRO A 145 -0.71 7.40 -11.45
C PRO A 145 -0.46 6.53 -10.22
N HIS A 146 -1.00 6.98 -9.10
CA HIS A 146 -0.91 6.29 -7.82
C HIS A 146 -2.28 6.25 -7.14
N ALA A 147 -2.54 5.18 -6.39
CA ALA A 147 -3.69 5.03 -5.53
C ALA A 147 -3.28 4.45 -4.17
N GLU A 148 -4.05 4.80 -3.15
CA GLU A 148 -3.86 4.38 -1.78
C GLU A 148 -5.22 4.01 -1.18
N VAL A 149 -5.27 2.91 -0.44
CA VAL A 149 -6.40 2.50 0.39
C VAL A 149 -5.91 2.18 1.79
N LEU A 150 -6.54 2.81 2.80
CA LEU A 150 -6.29 2.47 4.20
C LEU A 150 -7.02 1.19 4.57
N LEU A 151 -6.30 0.27 5.20
CA LEU A 151 -6.84 -1.01 5.63
C LEU A 151 -7.02 -1.04 7.15
N LYS A 152 -8.14 -1.62 7.58
CA LYS A 152 -8.51 -1.83 8.97
C LYS A 152 -8.02 -3.22 9.40
N PRO A 153 -7.06 -3.30 10.33
CA PRO A 153 -6.57 -4.60 10.78
C PRO A 153 -7.66 -5.33 11.57
N LYS A 154 -7.94 -6.58 11.20
CA LYS A 154 -8.74 -7.51 11.98
C LYS A 154 -7.81 -8.57 12.56
N LYS A 155 -7.82 -8.64 13.89
CA LYS A 155 -7.02 -9.59 14.67
C LYS A 155 -7.65 -10.97 14.67
#